data_AF-A0A7R9R143-F1
#
_entry.id   AF-A0A7R9R143-F1
#
_cell.length_a   1.000
_cell.length_b   1.000
_cell.length_c   1.000
_cell.angle_alpha   90.00
_cell.angle_beta   90.00
_cell.angle_gamma   90.00
#
_symmetry.space_group_name_H-M   'P 1'
#
loop_
_entity.id
_entity.type
_entity.pdbx_description
1 polymer ?
#
loop_
_entity_poly.entity_id
_entity_poly.type
_entity_poly.pdbx_seq_one_letter_code
_entity_poly.pdbx_strand_id
1 'polypeptide(L)'
;MQINDSETLCRILDCTYSTPSRPSITESAIELIKSLLKRDPNNRLKIEEITTHPWLKECEDLSFDDITYSVKLPTVPKNVKHSVHNRVIDQMVDKGVGDSKEHIEKVLESVLSETAEHTTTKSVSPTPMNGDSIGVNGSRPQSNVNHEHYIKATYQLLKDKSMREFHGLQQNNSSVN
;
A
#
# COMPACT_ATOMS: atom_id res chain seq x y z
N MET A 1 26.33 27.77 8.60
CA MET A 1 26.09 27.38 7.19
C MET A 1 24.58 27.26 7.05
N GLN A 2 23.92 28.26 6.44
CA GLN A 2 22.48 28.20 6.19
C GLN A 2 22.29 27.26 5.00
N ILE A 3 21.73 26.08 5.26
CA ILE A 3 21.42 25.14 4.18
C ILE A 3 20.33 25.79 3.34
N ASN A 4 20.63 25.98 2.06
CA ASN A 4 19.69 26.52 1.09
C ASN A 4 18.57 25.49 0.85
N ASP A 5 17.31 25.87 1.08
CA ASP A 5 16.16 24.99 0.85
C ASP A 5 16.09 24.50 -0.60
N SER A 6 16.48 25.34 -1.57
CA SER A 6 16.51 24.94 -2.98
C SER A 6 17.61 23.93 -3.29
N GLU A 7 18.78 24.03 -2.65
CA GLU A 7 19.84 23.02 -2.78
C GLU A 7 19.41 21.69 -2.16
N THR A 8 18.74 21.74 -1.00
CA THR A 8 18.18 20.54 -0.36
C THR A 8 17.16 19.86 -1.25
N LEU A 9 16.24 20.62 -1.84
CA LEU A 9 15.23 20.09 -2.76
C LEU A 9 15.87 19.40 -3.96
N CYS A 10 16.87 20.02 -4.60
CA CYS A 10 17.60 19.41 -5.71
C CYS A 10 18.25 18.08 -5.28
N ARG A 11 18.91 18.05 -4.11
CA ARG A 11 19.54 16.82 -3.60
C ARG A 11 18.52 15.70 -3.35
N ILE A 12 17.34 16.02 -2.84
CA ILE A 12 16.25 15.05 -2.62
C ILE A 12 15.75 14.52 -3.96
N LEU A 13 15.45 15.39 -4.92
CA LEU A 13 14.94 14.99 -6.23
C LEU A 13 15.95 14.12 -6.98
N ASP A 14 17.23 14.48 -6.93
CA ASP A 14 18.32 13.71 -7.54
C ASP A 14 18.75 12.49 -6.72
N CYS A 15 18.19 12.33 -5.52
CA CYS A 15 18.53 11.27 -4.58
C CYS A 15 20.05 11.19 -4.33
N THR A 16 20.68 12.36 -4.16
CA THR A 16 22.14 12.49 -3.98
C THR A 16 22.49 12.62 -2.51
N TYR A 17 23.34 11.72 -2.04
CA TYR A 17 23.88 11.70 -0.68
C TYR A 17 25.26 11.05 -0.66
N SER A 18 26.01 11.26 0.41
CA SER A 18 27.29 10.62 0.64
C SER A 18 27.21 9.77 1.91
N THR A 19 27.90 8.64 1.89
CA THR A 19 28.01 7.76 3.06
C THR A 19 29.32 8.07 3.80
N PRO A 20 29.31 8.09 5.15
CA PRO A 20 30.53 8.33 5.91
C PRO A 20 31.56 7.21 5.68
N SER A 21 32.84 7.55 5.81
CA SER A 21 33.94 6.58 5.66
C SER A 21 33.92 5.55 6.80
N ARG A 22 34.29 4.31 6.50
CA ARG A 22 34.48 3.25 7.51
C ARG A 22 35.50 3.71 8.57
N PRO A 23 35.34 3.33 9.85
CA PRO A 23 34.52 2.22 10.37
C PRO A 23 33.13 2.61 10.91
N SER A 24 32.68 3.86 10.78
CA SER A 24 31.46 4.32 11.45
C SER A 24 30.16 3.68 10.95
N ILE A 25 30.19 3.01 9.79
CA ILE A 25 29.03 2.35 9.18
C ILE A 25 29.49 1.06 8.49
N THR A 26 28.68 0.00 8.58
CA THR A 26 28.94 -1.29 7.91
C THR A 26 28.50 -1.25 6.45
N GLU A 27 29.09 -2.11 5.61
CA GLU A 27 28.72 -2.17 4.18
C GLU A 27 27.25 -2.60 4.02
N SER A 28 26.79 -3.57 4.81
CA SER A 28 25.38 -4.01 4.76
C SER A 28 24.39 -2.88 5.10
N ALA A 29 24.75 -1.98 6.02
CA ALA A 29 23.93 -0.79 6.32
C ALA A 29 23.87 0.17 5.12
N ILE A 30 25.02 0.39 4.47
CA ILE A 30 25.11 1.23 3.27
C ILE A 30 24.27 0.63 2.14
N GLU A 31 24.34 -0.69 1.92
CA GLU A 31 23.55 -1.39 0.91
C GLU A 31 22.04 -1.27 1.16
N LEU A 32 21.61 -1.42 2.41
CA LEU A 32 20.20 -1.25 2.78
C LEU A 32 19.72 0.17 2.46
N ILE A 33 20.44 1.20 2.93
CA ILE A 33 20.08 2.60 2.67
C ILE A 33 20.07 2.90 1.17
N LYS A 34 21.03 2.37 0.40
CA LYS A 34 21.06 2.49 -1.06
C LYS A 34 19.89 1.83 -1.76
N SER A 35 19.31 0.79 -1.19
CA SER A 35 18.16 0.07 -1.74
C SER A 35 16.83 0.75 -1.36
N LEU A 36 16.79 1.46 -0.23
CA LEU A 36 15.64 2.25 0.22
C LEU A 36 15.55 3.62 -0.46
N LEU A 37 16.68 4.32 -0.57
CA LEU A 37 16.78 5.67 -1.14
C LEU A 37 17.08 5.58 -2.64
N LYS A 38 16.02 5.31 -3.42
CA LYS A 38 16.03 5.39 -4.89
C LYS A 38 15.15 6.54 -5.38
N ARG A 39 15.60 7.21 -6.45
CA ARG A 39 14.81 8.23 -7.17
C ARG A 39 13.50 7.66 -7.69
N ASP A 40 13.56 6.51 -8.36
CA ASP A 40 12.36 5.80 -8.81
C ASP A 40 11.76 4.99 -7.64
N PRO A 41 10.52 5.27 -7.22
CA PRO A 41 9.86 4.55 -6.14
C PRO A 41 9.66 3.06 -6.40
N ASN A 42 9.51 2.64 -7.67
CA ASN A 42 9.27 1.24 -8.01
C ASN A 42 10.52 0.36 -7.82
N ASN A 43 11.70 0.97 -7.78
CA ASN A 43 12.98 0.30 -7.55
C ASN A 43 13.38 0.29 -6.08
N ARG A 44 12.56 0.84 -5.18
CA ARG A 44 12.82 0.78 -3.74
C ARG A 44 12.55 -0.63 -3.23
N LEU A 45 13.36 -1.05 -2.28
CA LEU A 45 13.23 -2.34 -1.62
C LEU A 45 11.83 -2.49 -0.99
N LYS A 46 11.16 -3.63 -1.19
CA LYS A 46 9.85 -3.90 -0.60
C LYS A 46 10.00 -4.27 0.88
N ILE A 47 8.91 -4.11 1.65
CA ILE A 47 8.90 -4.45 3.08
C ILE A 47 9.33 -5.89 3.35
N GLU A 48 8.86 -6.86 2.55
CA GLU A 48 9.23 -8.28 2.66
C GLU A 48 10.74 -8.52 2.45
N GLU A 49 11.38 -7.72 1.61
CA GLU A 49 12.81 -7.80 1.32
C GLU A 49 13.62 -7.06 2.41
N ILE A 50 13.09 -5.97 2.96
CA ILE A 50 13.70 -5.22 4.08
C ILE A 50 13.77 -6.10 5.34
N THR A 51 12.68 -6.79 5.68
CA THR A 51 12.61 -7.64 6.88
C THR A 51 13.56 -8.84 6.83
N THR A 52 14.00 -9.23 5.62
CA THR A 52 14.92 -10.34 5.41
C THR A 52 16.36 -9.91 5.11
N HIS A 53 16.64 -8.60 5.09
CA HIS A 53 17.93 -8.03 4.73
C HIS A 53 19.03 -8.37 5.76
N PRO A 54 20.27 -8.70 5.35
CA PRO A 54 21.35 -9.10 6.25
C PRO A 54 21.61 -8.12 7.40
N TRP A 55 21.67 -6.81 7.12
CA TRP A 55 21.85 -5.79 8.16
C TRP A 55 20.86 -5.89 9.32
N LEU A 56 19.61 -6.29 9.04
CA LEU A 56 18.58 -6.41 10.05
C LEU A 56 18.66 -7.75 10.81
N LYS A 57 19.04 -8.83 10.11
CA LYS A 57 19.26 -10.16 10.70
C LYS A 57 20.52 -10.23 11.56
N GLU A 58 21.58 -9.55 11.17
CA GLU A 58 22.81 -9.43 11.97
C GLU A 58 22.56 -8.66 13.29
N CYS A 59 21.44 -7.96 13.38
CA CYS A 59 21.00 -7.25 14.58
C CYS A 59 20.09 -8.11 15.49
N GLU A 60 20.09 -9.44 15.33
CA GLU A 60 19.27 -10.41 16.09
C GLU A 60 19.38 -10.34 17.64
N ASP A 61 20.36 -9.62 18.20
CA ASP A 61 20.41 -9.26 19.63
C ASP A 61 19.40 -8.16 20.03
N LEU A 62 18.83 -7.46 19.06
CA LEU A 62 17.61 -6.66 19.24
C LEU A 62 16.44 -7.57 18.88
N SER A 63 15.81 -8.16 19.91
CA SER A 63 14.52 -8.83 19.80
C SER A 63 13.60 -8.00 18.90
N PHE A 64 13.37 -8.47 17.68
CA PHE A 64 12.46 -7.81 16.75
C PHE A 64 11.05 -7.71 17.35
N ASP A 65 10.74 -8.55 18.35
CA ASP A 65 9.55 -8.48 19.19
C ASP A 65 9.38 -7.13 19.92
N ASP A 66 10.46 -6.39 20.24
CA ASP A 66 10.38 -5.09 20.92
C ASP A 66 10.25 -3.89 19.96
N ILE A 67 10.79 -3.99 18.74
CA ILE A 67 10.65 -2.93 17.71
C ILE A 67 9.36 -3.10 16.92
N THR A 68 8.79 -4.31 16.92
CA THR A 68 7.41 -4.53 16.51
C THR A 68 6.49 -3.94 17.57
N TYR A 69 6.38 -2.61 17.62
CA TYR A 69 5.16 -1.97 18.10
C TYR A 69 4.02 -2.79 17.54
N SER A 70 3.30 -3.40 18.46
CA SER A 70 2.30 -4.42 18.25
C SER A 70 1.14 -3.88 17.42
N VAL A 71 1.36 -3.64 16.13
CA VAL A 71 0.35 -3.89 15.13
C VAL A 71 0.37 -5.40 14.98
N LYS A 72 -0.18 -6.10 15.99
CA LYS A 72 -0.78 -7.40 15.73
C LYS A 72 -1.82 -7.11 14.66
N LEU A 73 -1.42 -7.26 13.39
CA LEU A 73 -2.35 -7.16 12.27
C LEU A 73 -3.45 -8.15 12.64
N PRO A 74 -4.69 -7.69 12.90
CA PRO A 74 -5.69 -8.58 13.43
C PRO A 74 -5.81 -9.73 12.45
N THR A 75 -5.74 -10.96 12.94
CA THR A 75 -5.91 -12.16 12.11
C THR A 75 -7.38 -12.20 11.69
N VAL A 76 -7.75 -11.32 10.76
CA VAL A 76 -9.11 -11.21 10.24
C VAL A 76 -9.25 -12.29 9.17
N PRO A 77 -10.34 -13.08 9.19
CA PRO A 77 -10.57 -14.11 8.19
C PRO A 77 -10.41 -13.54 6.77
N LYS A 78 -9.66 -14.27 5.93
CA LYS A 78 -9.36 -13.91 4.53
C LYS A 78 -10.61 -13.66 3.67
N ASN A 79 -11.75 -14.16 4.12
CA ASN A 79 -13.05 -13.99 3.49
C ASN A 79 -14.01 -13.31 4.48
N VAL A 80 -14.28 -12.03 4.24
CA VAL A 80 -15.23 -11.25 5.03
C VAL A 80 -16.65 -11.70 4.64
N LYS A 81 -17.43 -12.25 5.58
CA LYS A 81 -18.84 -12.58 5.34
C LYS A 81 -19.58 -11.33 4.83
N HIS A 82 -20.56 -11.50 3.94
CA HIS A 82 -21.36 -10.40 3.37
C HIS A 82 -21.99 -9.47 4.44
N SER A 83 -22.32 -10.00 5.62
CA SER A 83 -22.83 -9.23 6.75
C SER A 83 -21.80 -8.27 7.36
N VAL A 84 -20.51 -8.64 7.36
CA VAL A 84 -19.42 -7.79 7.83
C VAL A 84 -19.04 -6.76 6.77
N HIS A 85 -19.04 -7.13 5.48
CA HIS A 85 -18.79 -6.22 4.36
C HIS A 85 -19.70 -4.99 4.39
N ASN A 86 -21.02 -5.20 4.47
CA ASN A 86 -21.98 -4.11 4.53
C ASN A 86 -21.76 -3.23 5.76
N ARG A 87 -21.56 -3.83 6.93
CA ARG A 87 -21.31 -3.10 8.18
C ARG A 87 -20.03 -2.25 8.12
N VAL A 88 -18.99 -2.71 7.42
CA VAL A 88 -17.75 -1.94 7.24
C VAL A 88 -17.99 -0.76 6.32
N ILE A 89 -18.69 -0.95 5.20
CA ILE A 89 -19.00 0.15 4.28
C ILE A 89 -19.89 1.20 4.95
N ASP A 90 -20.93 0.78 5.68
CA ASP A 90 -21.81 1.70 6.41
C ASP A 90 -21.01 2.54 7.42
N GLN A 91 -20.05 1.93 8.13
CA GLN A 91 -19.15 2.67 9.02
C GLN A 91 -18.20 3.61 8.28
N MET A 92 -17.73 3.24 7.09
CA MET A 92 -16.88 4.12 6.27
C MET A 92 -17.65 5.37 5.81
N VAL A 93 -18.94 5.25 5.52
CA VAL A 93 -19.81 6.41 5.23
C VAL A 93 -20.07 7.23 6.50
N ASP A 94 -20.47 6.58 7.61
CA ASP A 94 -20.77 7.25 8.90
C ASP A 94 -19.55 8.04 9.44
N LYS A 95 -18.34 7.51 9.25
CA LYS A 95 -17.10 8.17 9.65
C LYS A 95 -16.55 9.14 8.60
N GLY A 96 -17.26 9.33 7.48
CA GLY A 96 -16.90 10.28 6.43
C GLY A 96 -15.61 9.92 5.69
N VAL A 97 -15.28 8.62 5.63
CA VAL A 97 -14.17 8.10 4.81
C VAL A 97 -14.55 8.14 3.34
N GLY A 98 -15.79 7.77 3.00
CA GLY A 98 -16.33 7.87 1.65
C GLY A 98 -17.66 8.62 1.63
N ASP A 99 -17.96 9.25 0.49
CA ASP A 99 -19.15 10.12 0.33
C ASP A 99 -20.46 9.33 0.19
N SER A 100 -20.39 8.11 -0.35
CA SER A 100 -21.53 7.19 -0.46
C SER A 100 -21.06 5.74 -0.49
N LYS A 101 -21.99 4.80 -0.28
CA LYS A 101 -21.73 3.36 -0.38
C LYS A 101 -21.24 2.97 -1.77
N GLU A 102 -21.87 3.50 -2.82
CA GLU A 102 -21.53 3.24 -4.21
C GLU A 102 -20.12 3.73 -4.56
N HIS A 103 -19.72 4.88 -4.01
CA HIS A 103 -18.36 5.39 -4.17
C HIS A 103 -17.34 4.41 -3.55
N ILE A 104 -17.59 3.95 -2.32
CA ILE A 104 -16.70 2.99 -1.63
C ILE A 104 -16.64 1.66 -2.38
N GLU A 105 -17.77 1.13 -2.87
CA GLU A 105 -17.81 -0.11 -3.64
C GLU A 105 -17.04 0.00 -4.96
N LYS A 106 -17.15 1.13 -5.67
CA LYS A 106 -16.39 1.39 -6.90
C LYS A 106 -14.88 1.40 -6.65
N VAL A 107 -14.44 2.03 -5.56
CA VAL A 107 -13.02 2.05 -5.17
C VAL A 107 -12.54 0.64 -4.81
N LEU A 108 -13.34 -0.12 -4.06
CA LEU A 108 -13.03 -1.52 -3.75
C LEU A 108 -12.91 -2.37 -5.02
N GLU A 109 -13.76 -2.17 -6.03
CA GLU A 109 -13.69 -2.85 -7.32
C GLU A 109 -12.43 -2.50 -8.13
N SER A 110 -12.02 -1.23 -8.12
CA SER A 110 -10.73 -0.78 -8.69
C SER A 110 -9.56 -1.50 -8.03
N VAL A 111 -9.53 -1.51 -6.70
CA VAL A 111 -8.46 -2.15 -5.93
C VAL A 111 -8.40 -3.66 -6.18
N LEU A 112 -9.55 -4.33 -6.28
CA LEU A 112 -9.62 -5.75 -6.62
C LEU A 112 -9.03 -6.03 -8.01
N SER A 113 -9.34 -5.17 -8.98
CA SER A 113 -8.83 -5.28 -10.35
C SER A 113 -7.31 -5.07 -10.41
N GLU A 114 -6.77 -4.08 -9.69
CA GLU A 114 -5.32 -3.82 -9.59
C GLU A 114 -4.55 -5.00 -8.98
N THR A 115 -5.15 -5.71 -8.01
CA THR A 115 -4.50 -6.89 -7.40
C THR A 115 -4.40 -8.10 -8.32
N ALA A 116 -5.23 -8.20 -9.36
CA ALA A 116 -5.19 -9.31 -10.31
C ALA A 116 -4.02 -9.22 -11.31
N GLU A 117 -3.50 -8.02 -11.56
CA GLU A 117 -2.44 -7.80 -12.57
C GLU A 117 -1.02 -8.14 -12.06
N HIS A 118 -0.81 -8.28 -10.74
CA HIS A 118 0.50 -8.56 -10.16
C HIS A 118 0.75 -10.04 -9.83
N THR A 119 -0.21 -10.94 -10.07
CA THR A 119 -0.06 -12.40 -9.91
C THR A 119 -0.07 -13.13 -11.24
N THR A 120 0.74 -12.71 -12.22
CA THR A 120 1.06 -13.57 -13.39
C THR A 120 2.52 -14.04 -13.30
N THR A 121 2.81 -14.87 -12.30
CA THR A 121 3.90 -15.85 -12.43
C THR A 121 3.35 -17.03 -13.22
N LYS A 122 3.85 -17.20 -14.46
CA LYS A 122 3.60 -18.37 -15.32
C LYS A 122 3.80 -19.67 -14.53
N SER A 123 2.72 -20.40 -14.28
CA SER A 123 2.77 -21.86 -14.12
C SER A 123 2.10 -22.49 -15.32
N VAL A 124 2.92 -22.97 -16.25
CA VAL A 124 2.55 -23.83 -17.37
C VAL A 124 2.20 -25.21 -16.81
N SER A 125 0.99 -25.70 -17.10
CA SER A 125 0.73 -27.15 -17.27
C SER A 125 -0.60 -27.36 -18.01
N PRO A 126 -0.63 -28.10 -19.14
CA PRO A 126 -1.83 -28.36 -19.93
C PRO A 126 -2.39 -29.77 -19.70
N THR A 127 -3.72 -29.92 -19.56
CA THR A 127 -4.42 -31.20 -19.83
C THR A 127 -5.90 -30.95 -20.19
N PRO A 128 -6.53 -31.78 -21.05
CA PRO A 128 -7.65 -31.37 -21.90
C PRO A 128 -9.05 -31.83 -21.45
N MET A 129 -10.03 -31.17 -22.07
CA MET A 129 -11.47 -31.44 -22.26
C MET A 129 -12.06 -32.78 -21.80
N ASN A 130 -13.19 -32.69 -21.09
CA ASN A 130 -14.41 -33.48 -21.32
C ASN A 130 -15.63 -32.72 -20.77
N GLY A 131 -16.72 -32.70 -21.53
CA GLY A 131 -17.92 -31.89 -21.27
C GLY A 131 -19.00 -32.58 -20.44
N ASP A 132 -19.96 -31.79 -19.93
CA ASP A 132 -21.41 -31.99 -20.10
C ASP A 132 -22.18 -30.80 -19.49
N SER A 133 -23.37 -30.54 -20.04
CA SER A 133 -24.20 -29.35 -19.80
C SER A 133 -25.04 -29.42 -18.51
N ILE A 134 -25.40 -28.25 -17.95
CA ILE A 134 -26.75 -27.81 -17.51
C ILE A 134 -26.67 -26.79 -16.35
N GLY A 135 -27.43 -25.69 -16.46
CA GLY A 135 -28.17 -25.15 -15.32
C GLY A 135 -27.76 -23.78 -14.77
N VAL A 136 -28.55 -22.78 -15.14
CA VAL A 136 -28.71 -21.44 -14.55
C VAL A 136 -28.51 -21.37 -13.03
N ASN A 137 -27.65 -20.44 -12.59
CA ASN A 137 -27.98 -19.48 -11.52
C ASN A 137 -26.96 -18.33 -11.54
N GLY A 138 -27.41 -17.14 -11.95
CA GLY A 138 -26.66 -15.90 -11.87
C GLY A 138 -26.42 -15.49 -10.41
N SER A 139 -25.50 -16.18 -9.74
CA SER A 139 -24.94 -15.69 -8.49
C SER A 139 -23.88 -14.66 -8.88
N ARG A 140 -24.16 -13.37 -8.59
CA ARG A 140 -23.16 -12.29 -8.67
C ARG A 140 -21.86 -12.83 -8.05
N PRO A 141 -20.72 -12.81 -8.77
CA PRO A 141 -19.49 -13.39 -8.26
C PRO A 141 -19.24 -12.79 -6.89
N GLN A 142 -19.15 -13.64 -5.86
CA GLN A 142 -18.77 -13.19 -4.53
C GLN A 142 -17.34 -12.67 -4.66
N SER A 143 -17.22 -11.35 -4.83
CA SER A 143 -15.93 -10.69 -4.87
C SER A 143 -15.24 -11.01 -3.55
N ASN A 144 -14.07 -11.66 -3.64
CA ASN A 144 -13.37 -12.15 -2.45
C ASN A 144 -12.66 -10.97 -1.77
N VAL A 145 -13.45 -10.06 -1.21
CA VAL A 145 -12.96 -8.82 -0.60
C VAL A 145 -12.35 -9.14 0.76
N ASN A 146 -11.03 -9.26 0.78
CA ASN A 146 -10.20 -9.37 1.97
C ASN A 146 -9.88 -7.99 2.62
N HIS A 147 -9.40 -7.98 3.87
CA HIS A 147 -9.00 -6.80 4.64
C HIS A 147 -8.00 -5.88 3.90
N GLU A 148 -7.03 -6.45 3.19
CA GLU A 148 -6.09 -5.73 2.32
C GLU A 148 -6.81 -4.75 1.36
N HIS A 149 -7.93 -5.16 0.78
CA HIS A 149 -8.68 -4.33 -0.15
C HIS A 149 -9.33 -3.14 0.56
N TYR A 150 -9.85 -3.32 1.78
CA TYR A 150 -10.41 -2.22 2.57
C TYR A 150 -9.34 -1.24 3.02
N ILE A 151 -8.15 -1.72 3.39
CA ILE A 151 -7.03 -0.85 3.77
C ILE A 151 -6.65 0.03 2.58
N LYS A 152 -6.44 -0.58 1.40
CA LYS A 152 -6.11 0.15 0.17
C LYS A 152 -7.22 1.12 -0.25
N ALA A 153 -8.48 0.69 -0.22
CA ALA A 153 -9.61 1.54 -0.57
C ALA A 153 -9.76 2.71 0.42
N THR A 154 -9.62 2.47 1.72
CA THR A 154 -9.64 3.52 2.75
C THR A 154 -8.54 4.54 2.50
N TYR A 155 -7.33 4.07 2.19
CA TYR A 155 -6.22 4.96 1.84
C TYR A 155 -6.52 5.82 0.61
N GLN A 156 -7.01 5.21 -0.48
CA GLN A 156 -7.37 5.96 -1.70
C GLN A 156 -8.46 7.01 -1.42
N LEU A 157 -9.52 6.62 -0.70
CA LEU A 157 -10.62 7.52 -0.33
C LEU A 157 -10.14 8.70 0.51
N LEU A 158 -9.31 8.46 1.52
CA LEU A 158 -8.77 9.52 2.38
C LEU A 158 -7.78 10.42 1.62
N LYS A 159 -6.97 9.84 0.73
CA LYS A 159 -6.07 10.60 -0.14
C LYS A 159 -6.86 11.53 -1.05
N ASP A 160 -7.90 11.02 -1.71
CA ASP A 160 -8.74 11.80 -2.61
C ASP A 160 -9.50 12.90 -1.86
N LYS A 161 -10.03 12.58 -0.67
CA LYS A 161 -10.67 13.57 0.20
C LYS A 161 -9.73 14.70 0.58
N SER A 162 -8.52 14.37 1.04
CA SER A 162 -7.48 15.35 1.40
C SER A 162 -7.10 16.25 0.21
N MET A 163 -6.95 15.66 -0.98
CA MET A 163 -6.68 16.43 -2.20
C MET A 163 -7.82 17.39 -2.55
N ARG A 164 -9.09 16.95 -2.46
CA ARG A 164 -10.25 17.82 -2.70
C ARG A 164 -10.32 18.98 -1.71
N GLU A 165 -10.10 18.71 -0.41
CA GLU A 165 -10.07 19.74 0.64
C GLU A 165 -8.95 20.75 0.38
N PHE A 166 -7.75 20.29 0.02
CA PHE A 166 -6.63 21.15 -0.33
C PHE A 166 -6.94 22.06 -1.53
N HIS A 167 -7.56 21.53 -2.59
CA HIS A 167 -7.97 22.32 -3.75
C HIS A 167 -9.10 23.32 -3.43
N GLY A 168 -10.05 22.95 -2.57
CA GLY A 168 -11.12 23.86 -2.13
C GLY A 168 -10.57 25.09 -1.39
N LEU A 169 -9.53 24.91 -0.56
CA LEU A 169 -8.87 26.01 0.16
C LEU A 169 -8.15 26.98 -0.78
N GLN A 170 -7.52 26.47 -1.86
CA GLN A 170 -6.85 27.31 -2.86
C GLN A 170 -7.84 28.18 -3.66
N GLN A 171 -9.00 27.64 -4.04
CA GLN A 171 -10.03 28.37 -4.77
C GLN A 171 -10.71 29.45 -3.91
N ASN A 172 -10.92 29.18 -2.62
CA ASN A 172 -11.46 30.17 -1.69
C ASN A 172 -10.47 31.35 -1.48
N ASN A 173 -9.17 31.08 -1.45
CA ASN A 173 -8.15 32.15 -1.32
C ASN A 173 -7.99 33.01 -2.59
N SER A 174 -8.34 32.48 -3.77
CA SER A 174 -8.25 33.19 -5.05
C SER A 174 -9.50 33.99 -5.41
N SER A 175 -10.62 33.80 -4.69
CA SER A 175 -11.87 34.55 -4.88
C SER A 175 -12.00 35.78 -3.97
N VAL A 176 -11.00 36.05 -3.13
CA VAL A 176 -10.99 37.14 -2.13
C VAL A 176 -10.01 38.27 -2.52
N ASN A 177 -9.37 38.21 -3.70
CA ASN A 177 -8.52 39.27 -4.24
C ASN A 177 -9.09 39.85 -5.54
#